data_AF-A0A6L5XBW0-F1
#
_entry.id   AF-A0A6L5XBW0-F1
#
_cell.length_a   1.000
_cell.length_b   1.000
_cell.length_c   1.000
_cell.angle_alpha   90.00
_cell.angle_beta   90.00
_cell.angle_gamma   90.00
#
_symmetry.space_group_name_H-M   'P 1'
#
loop_
_entity.id
_entity.type
_entity.pdbx_description
1 polymer ?
#
loop_
_entity_poly.entity_id
_entity_poly.type
_entity_poly.pdbx_seq_one_letter_code
_entity_poly.pdbx_strand_id
1 'polypeptide(L)'
;MNTNQLSLFDDVPEQEYDTAEGDEYAAFVKKFKPKKTTDDCYTPPEVYDAVVGWLRSEGLIDDTTPIVRPFYPGGDYQRAAYPPGCVVVDNPPFSIYAQIVRWYLAHGIRFMLFGPQLTLSVFGADACFMPISANITYENSAVVNTGFVTNLIQGVRLWTAPTLRAAIMAVVPTPRTITKNTYPDNVITCANAGKIASRGVDLRINADQCRCVHNVDMLKAAGRKLFGYGWILSTNAAAERAAAERAVSTTVQLSEREWAIVAELDKK
;
A
#
# COMPACT_ATOMS: atom_id res chain seq x y z
N MET A 1 -46.89 -5.81 -65.04
CA MET A 1 -47.81 -6.69 -64.31
C MET A 1 -47.08 -7.98 -63.97
N ASN A 2 -46.68 -8.18 -62.72
CA ASN A 2 -46.92 -9.45 -62.05
C ASN A 2 -46.79 -9.24 -60.55
N THR A 3 -47.95 -9.15 -59.92
CA THR A 3 -48.15 -9.09 -58.49
C THR A 3 -48.41 -10.53 -58.06
N ASN A 4 -47.52 -11.12 -57.27
CA ASN A 4 -47.87 -12.22 -56.37
C ASN A 4 -46.78 -12.33 -55.30
N GLN A 5 -46.98 -11.51 -54.28
CA GLN A 5 -46.36 -11.63 -52.98
C GLN A 5 -47.08 -12.77 -52.26
N LEU A 6 -46.42 -13.94 -52.13
CA LEU A 6 -46.83 -14.95 -51.15
C LEU A 6 -46.15 -14.61 -49.82
N SER A 7 -46.96 -14.25 -48.83
CA SER A 7 -46.61 -14.14 -47.42
C SER A 7 -46.25 -15.52 -46.87
N LEU A 8 -45.01 -15.69 -46.42
CA LEU A 8 -44.51 -16.95 -45.85
C LEU A 8 -44.34 -16.88 -44.33
N PHE A 9 -44.96 -15.92 -43.67
CA PHE A 9 -44.90 -15.76 -42.22
C PHE A 9 -46.28 -15.32 -41.73
N ASP A 10 -47.16 -16.30 -41.54
CA ASP A 10 -48.36 -16.14 -40.73
C ASP A 10 -47.94 -16.01 -39.26
N ASP A 11 -48.41 -14.92 -38.65
CA ASP A 11 -48.61 -14.65 -37.22
C ASP A 11 -47.97 -15.63 -36.22
N VAL A 12 -46.72 -15.34 -35.84
CA VAL A 12 -46.17 -15.84 -34.58
C VAL A 12 -46.67 -14.91 -33.48
N PRO A 13 -47.32 -15.41 -32.40
CA PRO A 13 -47.75 -14.56 -31.30
C PRO A 13 -46.53 -13.83 -30.72
N GLU A 14 -46.64 -12.52 -30.51
CA GLU A 14 -45.71 -11.77 -29.69
C GLU A 14 -45.69 -12.41 -28.29
N GLN A 15 -44.69 -13.26 -28.04
CA GLN A 15 -44.40 -13.71 -26.69
C GLN A 15 -43.80 -12.51 -25.95
N GLU A 16 -44.59 -11.92 -25.05
CA GLU A 16 -44.07 -11.06 -24.01
C GLU A 16 -43.08 -11.88 -23.17
N TYR A 17 -41.79 -11.65 -23.38
CA TYR A 17 -40.75 -12.17 -22.51
C TYR A 17 -40.82 -11.44 -21.17
N ASP A 18 -41.00 -12.23 -20.12
CA ASP A 18 -41.04 -11.78 -18.74
C ASP A 18 -39.78 -10.96 -18.41
N THR A 19 -39.97 -9.75 -17.88
CA THR A 19 -38.92 -8.75 -17.65
C THR A 19 -37.93 -9.12 -16.52
N ALA A 20 -38.05 -10.32 -15.97
CA ALA A 20 -37.16 -10.88 -14.96
C ALA A 20 -35.75 -11.24 -15.49
N GLU A 21 -35.57 -11.46 -16.81
CA GLU A 21 -34.25 -11.77 -17.39
C GLU A 21 -33.30 -10.55 -17.46
N GLY A 22 -33.84 -9.32 -17.39
CA GLY A 22 -33.03 -8.10 -17.48
C GLY A 22 -32.05 -7.95 -16.32
N ASP A 23 -32.43 -8.34 -15.11
CA ASP A 23 -31.61 -8.20 -13.90
C ASP A 23 -30.53 -9.30 -13.80
N GLU A 24 -30.85 -10.55 -14.17
CA GLU A 24 -29.85 -11.62 -14.22
C GLU A 24 -28.87 -11.42 -15.37
N TYR A 25 -29.34 -10.98 -16.54
CA TYR A 25 -28.47 -10.63 -17.67
C TYR A 25 -27.59 -9.41 -17.34
N ALA A 26 -28.13 -8.35 -16.72
CA ALA A 26 -27.35 -7.20 -16.28
C ALA A 26 -26.30 -7.59 -15.22
N ALA A 27 -26.66 -8.48 -14.27
CA ALA A 27 -25.73 -9.00 -13.27
C ALA A 27 -24.65 -9.90 -13.89
N PHE A 28 -25.00 -10.69 -14.90
CA PHE A 28 -24.08 -11.51 -15.69
C PHE A 28 -23.10 -10.63 -16.48
N VAL A 29 -23.58 -9.64 -17.22
CA VAL A 29 -22.74 -8.66 -17.94
C VAL A 29 -21.83 -7.89 -16.98
N LYS A 30 -22.31 -7.55 -15.77
CA LYS A 30 -21.50 -6.89 -14.73
C LYS A 30 -20.33 -7.76 -14.22
N LYS A 31 -20.42 -9.10 -14.29
CA LYS A 31 -19.30 -10.00 -13.97
C LYS A 31 -18.20 -10.00 -15.03
N PHE A 32 -18.53 -9.66 -16.28
CA PHE A 32 -17.57 -9.56 -17.40
C PHE A 32 -17.04 -8.15 -17.63
N LYS A 33 -17.60 -7.13 -16.95
CA LYS A 33 -16.96 -5.81 -16.90
C LYS A 33 -15.58 -5.99 -16.26
N PRO A 34 -14.50 -5.48 -16.89
CA PRO A 34 -13.16 -5.55 -16.32
C PRO A 34 -13.24 -5.04 -14.88
N LYS A 35 -12.83 -5.88 -13.92
CA LYS A 35 -12.73 -5.43 -12.53
C LYS A 35 -11.80 -4.23 -12.54
N LYS A 36 -12.27 -3.06 -12.10
CA LYS A 36 -11.39 -1.92 -11.79
C LYS A 36 -10.30 -2.48 -10.88
N THR A 37 -9.09 -2.59 -11.42
CA THR A 37 -7.98 -3.08 -10.62
C THR A 37 -7.54 -1.94 -9.71
N THR A 38 -6.71 -2.22 -8.70
CA THR A 38 -6.14 -1.17 -7.85
C THR A 38 -5.41 -0.07 -8.63
N ASP A 39 -5.08 -0.35 -9.90
CA ASP A 39 -4.43 0.54 -10.86
C ASP A 39 -5.34 1.65 -11.41
N ASP A 40 -6.67 1.57 -11.24
CA ASP A 40 -7.66 2.54 -11.75
C ASP A 40 -8.24 3.45 -10.66
N CYS A 41 -7.60 3.52 -9.49
CA CYS A 41 -8.19 4.18 -8.34
C CYS A 41 -7.70 5.62 -8.14
N TYR A 42 -8.65 6.55 -8.10
CA TYR A 42 -8.34 7.95 -7.79
C TYR A 42 -7.93 8.12 -6.32
N THR A 43 -6.98 9.02 -6.12
CA THR A 43 -6.56 9.50 -4.81
C THR A 43 -7.68 10.36 -4.20
N PRO A 44 -8.01 10.20 -2.91
CA PRO A 44 -8.96 11.10 -2.23
C PRO A 44 -8.54 12.57 -2.40
N PRO A 45 -9.47 13.49 -2.74
CA PRO A 45 -9.14 14.88 -3.01
C PRO A 45 -8.36 15.55 -1.87
N GLU A 46 -8.78 15.36 -0.62
CA GLU A 46 -8.11 15.96 0.54
C GLU A 46 -6.65 15.50 0.70
N VAL A 47 -6.39 14.22 0.41
CA VAL A 47 -5.04 13.65 0.43
C VAL A 47 -4.20 14.23 -0.71
N TYR A 48 -4.78 14.34 -1.91
CA TYR A 48 -4.12 14.94 -3.05
C TYR A 48 -3.74 16.40 -2.79
N ASP A 49 -4.68 17.18 -2.26
CA ASP A 49 -4.47 18.58 -1.91
C ASP A 49 -3.42 18.75 -0.82
N ALA A 50 -3.38 17.86 0.18
CA ALA A 50 -2.32 17.84 1.19
C ALA A 50 -0.93 17.59 0.58
N VAL A 51 -0.81 16.71 -0.41
CA VAL A 51 0.46 16.46 -1.12
C VAL A 51 0.89 17.68 -1.92
N VAL A 52 -0.03 18.27 -2.70
CA VAL A 52 0.27 19.47 -3.51
C VAL A 52 0.63 20.65 -2.61
N GLY A 53 -0.13 20.87 -1.53
CA GLY A 53 0.16 21.91 -0.53
C GLY A 53 1.53 21.71 0.12
N TRP A 54 1.90 20.47 0.45
CA TRP A 54 3.22 20.17 0.98
C TRP A 54 4.33 20.44 -0.04
N LEU A 55 4.19 20.02 -1.30
CA LEU A 55 5.15 20.32 -2.37
C LEU A 55 5.40 21.83 -2.52
N ARG A 56 4.34 22.64 -2.41
CA ARG A 56 4.45 24.11 -2.40
C ARG A 56 5.18 24.65 -1.18
N SER A 57 4.88 24.11 0.01
CA SER A 57 5.52 24.54 1.25
C SER A 57 7.03 24.26 1.29
N GLU A 58 7.46 23.20 0.61
CA GLU A 58 8.88 22.86 0.45
C GLU A 58 9.55 23.60 -0.72
N GLY A 59 8.80 24.44 -1.45
CA GLY A 59 9.31 25.19 -2.60
C GLY A 59 9.62 24.33 -3.83
N LEU A 60 9.10 23.11 -3.90
CA LEU A 60 9.35 22.19 -5.03
C LEU A 60 8.52 22.55 -6.28
N ILE A 61 7.37 23.20 -6.06
CA ILE A 61 6.48 23.79 -7.07
C ILE A 61 5.89 25.10 -6.53
N ASP A 62 5.37 25.95 -7.40
CA ASP A 62 4.65 27.17 -7.05
C ASP A 62 3.15 27.10 -7.45
N ASP A 63 2.38 28.16 -7.17
CA ASP A 63 0.95 28.22 -7.50
C ASP A 63 0.68 28.31 -9.01
N THR A 64 1.68 28.69 -9.81
CA THR A 64 1.57 28.82 -11.27
C THR A 64 2.02 27.57 -12.01
N THR A 65 2.67 26.63 -11.30
CA THR A 65 3.21 25.40 -11.88
C THR A 65 2.08 24.54 -12.43
N PRO A 66 2.05 24.24 -13.74
CA PRO A 66 1.01 23.40 -14.32
C PRO A 66 1.11 21.97 -13.76
N ILE A 67 0.03 21.45 -13.19
CA ILE A 67 -0.01 20.08 -12.68
C ILE A 67 -0.73 19.18 -13.68
N VAL A 68 -0.09 18.08 -14.08
CA VAL A 68 -0.63 17.11 -15.04
C VAL A 68 -0.99 15.81 -14.31
N ARG A 69 -2.16 15.26 -14.63
CA ARG A 69 -2.68 14.00 -14.07
C ARG A 69 -3.05 13.03 -15.20
N PRO A 70 -2.06 12.32 -15.76
CA PRO A 70 -2.28 11.54 -16.98
C PRO A 70 -2.83 10.13 -16.70
N PHE A 71 -3.01 9.74 -15.44
CA PHE A 71 -3.47 8.39 -15.09
C PHE A 71 -4.97 8.40 -14.78
N TYR A 72 -5.73 7.89 -15.75
CA TYR A 72 -7.16 7.67 -15.66
C TYR A 72 -7.53 6.46 -16.53
N PRO A 73 -8.69 5.82 -16.32
CA PRO A 73 -9.09 4.66 -17.12
C PRO A 73 -9.05 4.94 -18.63
N GLY A 74 -8.26 4.14 -19.36
CA GLY A 74 -8.05 4.30 -20.81
C GLY A 74 -7.08 5.42 -21.20
N GLY A 75 -6.45 6.09 -20.24
CA GLY A 75 -5.42 7.10 -20.47
C GLY A 75 -4.10 6.49 -20.95
N ASP A 76 -3.37 7.26 -21.75
CA ASP A 76 -2.02 6.92 -22.21
C ASP A 76 -1.06 8.04 -21.80
N TYR A 77 -0.32 7.80 -20.72
CA TYR A 77 0.62 8.78 -20.17
C TYR A 77 1.75 9.11 -21.16
N GLN A 78 2.07 8.25 -22.12
CA GLN A 78 3.10 8.55 -23.11
C GLN A 78 2.62 9.53 -24.18
N ARG A 79 1.31 9.62 -24.38
CA ARG A 79 0.67 10.52 -25.37
C ARG A 79 -0.02 11.73 -24.74
N ALA A 80 0.03 11.84 -23.42
CA ALA A 80 -0.50 13.00 -22.70
C ALA A 80 0.28 14.28 -23.06
N ALA A 81 -0.39 15.43 -22.94
CA ALA A 81 0.24 16.73 -23.12
C ALA A 81 0.98 17.15 -21.84
N TYR A 82 2.24 17.53 -21.99
CA TYR A 82 3.10 18.04 -20.91
C TYR A 82 3.50 19.49 -21.21
N PRO A 83 2.74 20.49 -20.73
CA PRO A 83 3.08 21.90 -20.92
C PRO A 83 4.47 22.24 -20.37
N PRO A 84 5.15 23.26 -20.92
CA PRO A 84 6.44 23.70 -20.39
C PRO A 84 6.39 23.97 -18.88
N GLY A 85 7.35 23.42 -18.15
CA GLY A 85 7.46 23.58 -16.69
C GLY A 85 6.48 22.76 -15.86
N CYS A 86 5.61 21.95 -16.47
CA CYS A 86 4.63 21.16 -15.74
C CYS A 86 5.26 20.12 -14.81
N VAL A 87 4.49 19.69 -13.82
CA VAL A 87 4.82 18.58 -12.93
C VAL A 87 3.68 17.57 -12.94
N VAL A 88 4.02 16.29 -13.08
CA VAL A 88 3.07 15.21 -12.86
C VAL A 88 2.94 14.96 -11.37
N VAL A 89 1.78 15.21 -10.78
CA VAL A 89 1.48 14.80 -9.39
C VAL A 89 0.29 13.87 -9.48
N ASP A 90 0.51 12.56 -9.39
CA ASP A 90 -0.58 11.61 -9.65
C ASP A 90 -0.31 10.19 -9.16
N ASN A 91 -1.38 9.37 -9.12
CA ASN A 91 -1.35 7.98 -8.71
C ASN A 91 -1.32 7.04 -9.95
N PRO A 92 -0.14 6.56 -10.37
CA PRO A 92 -0.02 5.69 -11.53
C PRO A 92 -0.52 4.26 -11.28
N PRO A 93 -0.81 3.49 -12.34
CA PRO A 93 -0.97 2.05 -12.24
C PRO A 93 0.31 1.40 -11.69
N PHE A 94 0.18 0.59 -10.64
CA PHE A 94 1.33 0.03 -9.94
C PHE A 94 1.96 -1.13 -10.70
N SER A 95 1.19 -1.85 -11.51
CA SER A 95 1.66 -2.96 -12.36
C SER A 95 2.78 -2.56 -13.33
N ILE A 96 2.83 -1.29 -13.74
CA ILE A 96 3.83 -0.74 -14.66
C ILE A 96 4.63 0.42 -14.04
N TYR A 97 4.68 0.51 -12.71
CA TYR A 97 5.28 1.64 -11.98
C TYR A 97 6.73 1.95 -12.40
N ALA A 98 7.58 0.91 -12.46
CA ALA A 98 8.97 1.06 -12.83
C ALA A 98 9.14 1.54 -14.29
N GLN A 99 8.25 1.13 -15.19
CA GLN A 99 8.25 1.60 -16.58
C GLN A 99 7.93 3.10 -16.64
N ILE A 100 6.91 3.54 -15.90
CA ILE A 100 6.49 4.95 -15.84
C ILE A 100 7.63 5.83 -15.31
N VAL A 101 8.23 5.45 -14.17
CA VAL A 101 9.34 6.21 -13.56
C VAL A 101 10.51 6.34 -14.54
N ARG A 102 10.94 5.24 -15.16
CA ARG A 102 12.03 5.28 -16.14
C ARG A 102 11.69 6.13 -17.36
N TRP A 103 10.45 6.04 -17.85
CA TRP A 103 10.00 6.80 -19.01
C TRP A 103 9.99 8.31 -18.70
N TYR A 104 9.45 8.74 -17.56
CA TYR A 104 9.49 10.16 -17.16
C TYR A 104 10.92 10.68 -17.00
N LEU A 105 11.81 9.92 -16.36
CA LEU A 105 13.22 10.29 -16.25
C LEU A 105 13.88 10.45 -17.62
N ALA A 106 13.66 9.51 -18.54
CA ALA A 106 14.23 9.55 -19.89
C ALA A 106 13.74 10.74 -20.74
N HIS A 107 12.53 11.24 -20.46
CA HIS A 107 11.92 12.36 -21.19
C HIS A 107 12.02 13.69 -20.44
N GLY A 108 12.74 13.75 -19.30
CA GLY A 108 12.89 14.97 -18.51
C GLY A 108 11.57 15.49 -17.91
N ILE A 109 10.58 14.61 -17.74
CA ILE A 109 9.29 14.99 -17.14
C ILE A 109 9.47 15.09 -15.63
N ARG A 110 9.07 16.23 -15.06
CA ARG A 110 9.09 16.47 -13.62
C ARG A 110 7.91 15.74 -12.96
N PHE A 111 8.11 15.03 -11.87
CA PHE A 111 7.04 14.26 -11.22
C PHE A 111 7.15 14.12 -9.71
N MET A 112 6.01 13.87 -9.08
CA MET A 112 5.80 13.35 -7.73
C MET A 112 4.72 12.24 -7.83
N LEU A 113 5.15 10.99 -7.82
CA LEU A 113 4.26 9.84 -8.03
C LEU A 113 3.96 9.12 -6.72
N PHE A 114 2.70 8.83 -6.49
CA PHE A 114 2.25 7.96 -5.41
C PHE A 114 2.66 6.52 -5.72
N GLY A 115 3.01 5.71 -4.73
CA GLY A 115 3.31 4.31 -4.96
C GLY A 115 3.21 3.44 -3.71
N PRO A 116 3.01 2.12 -3.85
CA PRO A 116 3.01 1.19 -2.73
C PRO A 116 4.39 1.14 -2.09
N GLN A 117 4.48 1.46 -0.80
CA GLN A 117 5.75 1.60 -0.09
C GLN A 117 6.65 0.36 -0.20
N LEU A 118 6.07 -0.84 -0.17
CA LEU A 118 6.82 -2.09 -0.20
C LEU A 118 7.62 -2.26 -1.50
N THR A 119 7.11 -1.76 -2.61
CA THR A 119 7.70 -1.90 -3.95
C THR A 119 7.99 -0.54 -4.60
N LEU A 120 8.21 0.48 -3.76
CA LEU A 120 8.40 1.86 -4.19
C LEU A 120 9.72 2.07 -4.97
N SER A 121 10.74 1.28 -4.65
CA SER A 121 12.08 1.43 -5.22
C SER A 121 12.16 0.94 -6.67
N VAL A 122 12.79 1.75 -7.52
CA VAL A 122 13.09 1.41 -8.92
C VAL A 122 14.60 1.35 -9.09
N PHE A 123 15.13 0.15 -9.30
CA PHE A 123 16.58 -0.08 -9.37
C PHE A 123 17.25 0.79 -10.46
N GLY A 124 18.26 1.56 -10.05
CA GLY A 124 19.06 2.41 -10.93
C GLY A 124 18.37 3.69 -11.41
N ALA A 125 17.16 4.01 -10.93
CA ALA A 125 16.51 5.27 -11.28
C ALA A 125 17.13 6.45 -10.50
N ASP A 126 17.44 7.52 -11.23
CA ASP A 126 17.91 8.79 -10.68
C ASP A 126 16.72 9.61 -10.14
N ALA A 127 16.20 9.18 -8.98
CA ALA A 127 15.09 9.84 -8.31
C ALA A 127 15.25 9.75 -6.78
N CYS A 128 14.48 10.57 -6.06
CA CYS A 128 14.31 10.50 -4.63
C CYS A 128 13.14 9.58 -4.28
N PHE A 129 13.42 8.54 -3.49
CA PHE A 129 12.41 7.61 -2.97
C PHE A 129 11.99 8.01 -1.56
N MET A 130 10.69 8.12 -1.32
CA MET A 130 10.12 8.67 -0.10
C MET A 130 9.19 7.68 0.61
N PRO A 131 9.74 6.72 1.38
CA PRO A 131 8.95 5.73 2.12
C PRO A 131 8.37 6.35 3.41
N ILE A 132 7.30 7.14 3.27
CA ILE A 132 6.72 7.90 4.40
C ILE A 132 5.73 7.08 5.26
N SER A 133 5.29 5.93 4.77
CA SER A 133 4.32 5.03 5.38
C SER A 133 3.00 5.69 5.75
N ALA A 134 2.27 6.13 4.72
CA ALA A 134 0.92 6.68 4.86
C ALA A 134 -0.12 5.65 4.39
N ASN A 135 -0.95 5.14 5.31
CA ASN A 135 -2.07 4.27 4.94
C ASN A 135 -3.22 5.13 4.41
N ILE A 136 -3.42 5.11 3.09
CA ILE A 136 -4.46 5.88 2.41
C ILE A 136 -5.55 4.92 1.96
N THR A 137 -6.80 5.26 2.26
CA THR A 137 -7.98 4.57 1.71
C THR A 137 -8.36 5.25 0.41
N TYR A 138 -8.20 4.55 -0.71
CA TYR A 138 -8.54 5.07 -2.03
C TYR A 138 -10.04 4.87 -2.33
N GLU A 139 -10.55 5.50 -3.40
CA GLU A 139 -11.98 5.49 -3.76
C GLU A 139 -12.59 4.07 -3.88
N ASN A 140 -11.80 3.08 -4.30
CA ASN A 140 -12.19 1.67 -4.36
C ASN A 140 -12.16 0.96 -3.00
N SER A 141 -12.04 1.71 -1.89
CA SER A 141 -11.90 1.21 -0.52
C SER A 141 -10.60 0.43 -0.23
N ALA A 142 -9.65 0.37 -1.17
CA ALA A 142 -8.36 -0.24 -0.91
C ALA A 142 -7.55 0.63 0.05
N VAL A 143 -7.02 0.02 1.10
CA VAL A 143 -6.07 0.68 2.01
C VAL A 143 -4.66 0.32 1.56
N VAL A 144 -3.93 1.30 1.02
CA VAL A 144 -2.56 1.10 0.53
C VAL A 144 -1.58 1.87 1.42
N ASN A 145 -0.57 1.17 1.92
CA ASN A 145 0.58 1.80 2.58
C ASN A 145 1.42 2.50 1.50
N THR A 146 1.27 3.81 1.41
CA THR A 146 1.73 4.65 0.30
C THR A 146 3.00 5.40 0.68
N GLY A 147 3.94 5.43 -0.25
CA GLY A 147 5.10 6.33 -0.31
C GLY A 147 5.11 7.10 -1.63
N PHE A 148 6.19 7.83 -1.89
CA PHE A 148 6.31 8.67 -3.09
C PHE A 148 7.66 8.50 -3.80
N VAL A 149 7.70 8.78 -5.09
CA VAL A 149 8.94 8.91 -5.86
C VAL A 149 8.92 10.22 -6.62
N THR A 150 10.03 10.98 -6.58
CA THR A 150 10.12 12.27 -7.23
C THR A 150 11.50 12.54 -7.80
N ASN A 151 11.56 13.23 -8.94
CA ASN A 151 12.79 13.81 -9.49
C ASN A 151 12.89 15.33 -9.28
N LEU A 152 12.00 15.92 -8.48
CA LEU A 152 12.02 17.35 -8.14
C LEU A 152 13.19 17.73 -7.23
N ILE A 153 13.86 16.73 -6.63
CA ILE A 153 14.94 16.89 -5.67
C ILE A 153 16.20 16.26 -6.25
N GLN A 154 17.26 17.06 -6.37
CA GLN A 154 18.55 16.59 -6.85
C GLN A 154 19.45 16.17 -5.70
N GLY A 155 20.27 15.13 -5.92
CA GLY A 155 21.28 14.66 -4.96
C GLY A 155 20.74 13.84 -3.77
N VAL A 156 19.43 13.81 -3.55
CA VAL A 156 18.80 13.00 -2.48
C VAL A 156 18.17 11.76 -3.07
N ARG A 157 18.60 10.58 -2.61
CA ARG A 157 18.08 9.27 -3.08
C ARG A 157 16.99 8.69 -2.21
N LEU A 158 17.00 9.00 -0.90
CA LEU A 158 16.06 8.47 0.07
C LEU A 158 15.67 9.58 1.04
N TRP A 159 14.38 9.87 1.19
CA TRP A 159 13.89 10.89 2.13
C TRP A 159 12.61 10.46 2.84
N THR A 160 12.66 10.35 4.17
CA THR A 160 11.53 9.86 4.98
C THR A 160 10.41 10.88 5.19
N ALA A 161 10.64 12.16 4.85
CA ALA A 161 9.66 13.27 4.81
C ALA A 161 8.53 13.18 5.87
N PRO A 162 8.87 13.27 7.17
CA PRO A 162 7.86 13.15 8.24
C PRO A 162 6.80 14.27 8.20
N THR A 163 7.13 15.44 7.66
CA THR A 163 6.22 16.57 7.47
C THR A 163 5.15 16.27 6.41
N LEU A 164 5.53 15.69 5.27
CA LEU A 164 4.58 15.18 4.27
C LEU A 164 3.63 14.15 4.88
N ARG A 165 4.19 13.20 5.65
CA ARG A 165 3.39 12.19 6.35
C ARG A 165 2.38 12.84 7.29
N ALA A 166 2.79 13.83 8.08
CA ALA A 166 1.91 14.52 9.00
C ALA A 166 0.78 15.26 8.25
N ALA A 167 1.09 15.94 7.15
CA ALA A 167 0.10 16.63 6.33
C ALA A 167 -0.98 15.67 5.78
N ILE A 168 -0.58 14.51 5.26
CA ILE A 168 -1.52 13.49 4.78
C ILE A 168 -2.34 12.89 5.94
N MET A 169 -1.69 12.54 7.05
CA MET A 169 -2.39 11.90 8.17
C MET A 169 -3.34 12.83 8.92
N ALA A 170 -3.24 14.15 8.73
CA ALA A 170 -4.19 15.12 9.27
C ALA A 170 -5.56 15.06 8.56
N VAL A 171 -5.58 14.63 7.29
CA VAL A 171 -6.81 14.52 6.47
C VAL A 171 -7.28 13.08 6.31
N VAL A 172 -6.41 12.08 6.53
CA VAL A 172 -6.82 10.68 6.53
C VAL A 172 -7.59 10.37 7.82
N PRO A 173 -8.83 9.85 7.75
CA PRO A 173 -9.57 9.45 8.93
C PRO A 173 -8.79 8.38 9.68
N THR A 174 -8.50 8.64 10.95
CA THR A 174 -7.72 7.72 11.77
C THR A 174 -8.60 6.52 12.13
N PRO A 175 -8.25 5.29 11.71
CA PRO A 175 -8.91 4.12 12.29
C PRO A 175 -8.66 4.12 13.79
N ARG A 176 -9.66 3.67 14.58
CA ARG A 176 -9.55 3.59 16.05
C ARG A 176 -8.20 2.96 16.41
N THR A 177 -7.34 3.73 17.04
CA THR A 177 -6.02 3.27 17.47
C THR A 177 -6.21 2.14 18.47
N ILE A 178 -6.04 0.90 18.01
CA ILE A 178 -5.90 -0.22 18.93
C ILE A 178 -4.52 -0.07 19.54
N THR A 179 -4.47 0.37 20.79
CA THR A 179 -3.21 0.51 21.52
C THR A 179 -2.57 -0.87 21.61
N LYS A 180 -1.48 -1.08 20.85
CA LYS A 180 -0.73 -2.33 20.88
C LYS A 180 -0.17 -2.50 22.30
N ASN A 181 -0.44 -3.65 22.91
CA ASN A 181 0.20 -4.01 24.17
C ASN A 181 1.61 -4.54 23.85
N THR A 182 2.62 -4.02 24.52
CA THR A 182 3.92 -4.70 24.65
C THR A 182 3.88 -5.50 25.93
N TYR A 183 4.30 -6.75 25.86
CA TYR A 183 4.29 -7.69 26.98
C TYR A 183 5.72 -7.98 27.41
N PRO A 184 5.98 -8.21 28.71
CA PRO A 184 7.25 -8.77 29.15
C PRO A 184 7.43 -10.19 28.59
N ASP A 185 8.66 -10.68 28.54
CA ASP A 185 8.98 -12.03 28.03
C ASP A 185 8.22 -13.13 28.79
N ASN A 186 7.89 -12.88 30.06
CA ASN A 186 7.07 -13.74 30.91
C ASN A 186 5.60 -13.85 30.51
N VAL A 187 5.13 -13.11 29.49
CA VAL A 187 3.74 -13.19 29.04
C VAL A 187 3.72 -13.50 27.55
N ILE A 188 3.30 -14.71 27.21
CA ILE A 188 3.17 -15.16 25.81
C ILE A 188 1.69 -15.29 25.44
N THR A 189 1.31 -14.77 24.28
CA THR A 189 -0.02 -14.94 23.67
C THR A 189 0.04 -15.94 22.53
N CYS A 190 -1.10 -16.50 22.10
CA CYS A 190 -1.16 -17.34 20.90
C CYS A 190 -0.58 -16.64 19.66
N ALA A 191 -0.79 -15.33 19.53
CA ALA A 191 -0.24 -14.55 18.42
C ALA A 191 1.30 -14.44 18.47
N ASN A 192 1.89 -14.36 19.66
CA ASN A 192 3.35 -14.39 19.82
C ASN A 192 3.90 -15.79 19.50
N ALA A 193 3.28 -16.84 20.06
CA ALA A 193 3.68 -18.23 19.80
C ALA A 193 3.57 -18.59 18.31
N GLY A 194 2.50 -18.16 17.64
CA GLY A 194 2.32 -18.36 16.20
C GLY A 194 3.40 -17.70 15.34
N LYS A 195 3.93 -16.53 15.76
CA LYS A 195 5.07 -15.89 15.08
C LYS A 195 6.35 -16.72 15.25
N ILE A 196 6.62 -17.20 16.46
CA ILE A 196 7.79 -18.05 16.73
C ILE A 196 7.72 -19.33 15.86
N ALA A 197 6.54 -19.96 15.81
CA ALA A 197 6.31 -21.14 14.96
C ALA A 197 6.44 -20.83 13.47
N SER A 198 5.88 -19.72 12.96
CA SER A 198 5.98 -19.33 11.55
C SER A 198 7.42 -19.04 11.10
N ARG A 199 8.32 -18.86 12.06
CA ARG A 199 9.75 -18.65 11.87
C ARG A 199 10.57 -19.93 11.97
N GLY A 200 9.91 -21.09 12.06
CA GLY A 200 10.54 -22.41 12.09
C GLY A 200 11.13 -22.82 13.44
N VAL A 201 10.79 -22.13 14.54
CA VAL A 201 11.30 -22.45 15.87
C VAL A 201 10.31 -23.34 16.63
N ASP A 202 10.76 -24.54 17.01
CA ASP A 202 10.03 -25.46 17.89
C ASP A 202 10.24 -25.06 19.35
N LEU A 203 9.39 -24.16 19.84
CA LEU A 203 9.37 -23.75 21.25
C LEU A 203 8.36 -24.62 22.03
N ARG A 204 8.84 -25.31 23.06
CA ARG A 204 8.02 -26.14 23.94
C ARG A 204 8.12 -25.67 25.38
N ILE A 205 6.98 -25.28 25.96
CA ILE A 205 6.92 -24.83 27.36
C ILE A 205 6.10 -25.85 28.14
N ASN A 206 6.71 -26.42 29.19
CA ASN A 206 6.04 -27.43 30.02
C ASN A 206 4.96 -26.81 30.92
N ALA A 207 4.02 -27.64 31.35
CA ALA A 207 2.86 -27.21 32.14
C ALA A 207 3.24 -26.68 33.54
N ASP A 208 4.34 -27.16 34.11
CA ASP A 208 4.90 -26.68 35.38
C ASP A 208 5.63 -25.33 35.25
N GLN A 209 5.96 -24.92 34.02
CA GLN A 209 6.68 -23.69 33.72
C GLN A 209 5.79 -22.56 33.22
N CYS A 210 4.48 -22.79 33.07
CA CYS A 210 3.53 -21.79 32.64
C CYS A 210 2.15 -21.91 33.29
N ARG A 211 1.40 -20.80 33.30
CA ARG A 211 0.00 -20.79 33.73
C ARG A 211 -0.84 -20.00 32.76
N CYS A 212 -1.90 -20.63 32.24
CA CYS A 212 -2.86 -19.95 31.37
C CYS A 212 -3.62 -18.86 32.16
N VAL A 213 -3.78 -17.69 31.54
CA VAL A 213 -4.48 -16.54 32.11
C VAL A 213 -5.39 -15.90 31.06
N HIS A 214 -6.56 -15.46 31.51
CA HIS A 214 -7.47 -14.65 30.69
C HIS A 214 -6.93 -13.23 30.49
N ASN A 215 -6.21 -12.68 31.48
CA ASN A 215 -5.65 -11.34 31.44
C ASN A 215 -4.58 -11.17 32.53
N VAL A 216 -3.75 -10.13 32.42
CA VAL A 216 -2.80 -9.72 33.47
C VAL A 216 -3.33 -8.52 34.25
N ASP A 217 -3.00 -8.43 35.54
CA ASP A 217 -3.65 -7.46 36.44
C ASP A 217 -3.36 -6.00 36.07
N MET A 218 -2.14 -5.69 35.60
CA MET A 218 -1.81 -4.34 35.10
C MET A 218 -2.62 -3.93 33.88
N LEU A 219 -3.00 -4.88 33.00
CA LEU A 219 -3.92 -4.58 31.91
C LEU A 219 -5.35 -4.36 32.42
N LYS A 220 -5.80 -5.18 33.38
CA LYS A 220 -7.13 -4.99 34.00
C LYS A 220 -7.23 -3.61 34.65
N ALA A 221 -6.21 -3.20 35.42
CA ALA A 221 -6.14 -1.90 36.06
C ALA A 221 -6.18 -0.74 35.04
N ALA A 222 -5.61 -0.94 33.85
CA ALA A 222 -5.66 0.00 32.74
C ALA A 222 -6.94 -0.10 31.87
N GLY A 223 -7.94 -0.90 32.26
CA GLY A 223 -9.16 -1.13 31.47
C GLY A 223 -8.94 -1.89 30.16
N ARG A 224 -7.79 -2.57 30.02
CA ARG A 224 -7.35 -3.28 28.81
C ARG A 224 -7.39 -4.78 29.02
N LYS A 225 -7.36 -5.54 27.92
CA LYS A 225 -7.35 -7.01 27.94
C LYS A 225 -6.25 -7.57 27.03
N LEU A 226 -5.83 -8.79 27.34
CA LEU A 226 -5.11 -9.62 26.36
C LEU A 226 -6.00 -9.81 25.13
N PHE A 227 -5.37 -9.91 23.96
CA PHE A 227 -6.07 -10.34 22.75
C PHE A 227 -6.31 -11.84 22.84
N GLY A 228 -7.50 -12.22 23.33
CA GLY A 228 -7.82 -13.60 23.68
C GLY A 228 -7.23 -13.98 25.04
N TYR A 229 -6.41 -15.03 25.05
CA TYR A 229 -5.78 -15.60 26.24
C TYR A 229 -4.26 -15.61 26.10
N GLY A 230 -3.56 -15.84 27.21
CA GLY A 230 -2.12 -16.03 27.19
C GLY A 230 -1.63 -16.89 28.35
N TRP A 231 -0.32 -17.01 28.46
CA TRP A 231 0.35 -17.72 29.55
C TRP A 231 1.33 -16.80 30.25
N ILE A 232 1.32 -16.86 31.58
CA ILE A 232 2.43 -16.36 32.40
C ILE A 232 3.48 -17.46 32.46
N LEU A 233 4.72 -17.12 32.17
CA LEU A 233 5.87 -18.02 32.11
C LEU A 233 6.78 -17.81 33.33
N SER A 234 7.35 -18.91 33.82
CA SER A 234 8.49 -18.86 34.74
C SER A 234 9.67 -18.12 34.09
N THR A 235 10.60 -17.62 34.91
CA THR A 235 11.80 -16.92 34.42
C THR A 235 12.61 -17.76 33.44
N ASN A 236 12.74 -19.06 33.69
CA ASN A 236 13.47 -19.97 32.81
C ASN A 236 12.78 -20.12 31.44
N ALA A 237 11.46 -20.34 31.43
CA ALA A 237 10.70 -20.44 30.18
C ALA A 237 10.64 -19.10 29.41
N ALA A 238 10.62 -17.97 30.12
CA ALA A 238 10.73 -16.66 29.50
C ALA A 238 12.09 -16.44 28.82
N ALA A 239 13.19 -16.89 29.45
CA ALA A 239 14.52 -16.82 28.87
C ALA A 239 14.66 -17.73 27.63
N GLU A 240 14.11 -18.93 27.68
CA GLU A 240 14.06 -19.86 26.54
C GLU A 240 13.26 -19.26 25.37
N ARG A 241 12.08 -18.69 25.66
CA ARG A 241 11.29 -17.94 24.67
C ARG A 241 12.08 -16.78 24.08
N ALA A 242 12.74 -15.97 24.91
CA ALA A 242 13.48 -14.81 24.43
C ALA A 242 14.70 -15.23 23.57
N ALA A 243 15.34 -16.35 23.91
CA ALA A 243 16.38 -16.96 23.09
C ALA A 243 15.81 -17.44 21.75
N ALA A 244 14.65 -18.11 21.76
CA ALA A 244 13.93 -18.53 20.56
C ALA A 244 13.53 -17.32 19.67
N GLU A 245 13.07 -16.21 20.25
CA GLU A 245 12.73 -15.00 19.49
C GLU A 245 13.97 -14.32 18.89
N ARG A 246 15.12 -14.30 19.60
CA ARG A 246 16.39 -13.73 19.12
C ARG A 246 17.08 -14.59 18.07
N ALA A 247 17.02 -15.91 18.19
CA ALA A 247 17.62 -16.85 17.25
C ALA A 247 17.06 -16.72 15.83
N VAL A 248 15.88 -16.12 15.68
CA VAL A 248 15.26 -15.88 14.37
C VAL A 248 15.82 -14.64 13.65
N SER A 249 16.47 -13.71 14.35
CA SER A 249 17.00 -12.51 13.69
C SER A 249 18.29 -12.85 12.93
N THR A 250 18.17 -13.34 11.71
CA THR A 250 19.31 -13.49 10.82
C THR A 250 19.78 -12.11 10.39
N THR A 251 20.93 -11.67 10.90
CA THR A 251 21.60 -10.48 10.39
C THR A 251 22.34 -10.88 9.12
N VAL A 252 21.90 -10.33 7.98
CA VAL A 252 22.61 -10.52 6.70
C VAL A 252 23.96 -9.81 6.80
N GLN A 253 25.04 -10.52 6.51
CA GLN A 253 26.38 -9.94 6.44
C GLN A 253 26.59 -9.34 5.04
N LEU A 254 27.21 -8.16 4.98
CA LEU A 254 27.68 -7.59 3.72
C LEU A 254 28.90 -8.38 3.24
N SER A 255 28.94 -8.65 1.93
CA SER A 255 30.09 -9.25 1.26
C SER A 255 31.28 -8.28 1.22
N GLU A 256 32.48 -8.78 0.98
CA GLU A 256 33.68 -7.95 0.79
C GLU A 256 33.47 -6.86 -0.28
N ARG A 257 32.80 -7.23 -1.38
CA ARG A 257 32.43 -6.30 -2.46
C ARG A 257 31.53 -5.16 -1.95
N GLU A 258 30.57 -5.45 -1.08
CA GLU A 258 29.64 -4.44 -0.54
C GLU A 258 30.30 -3.57 0.52
N TRP A 259 31.20 -4.12 1.34
CA TRP A 259 32.04 -3.33 2.24
C TRP A 259 32.98 -2.40 1.49
N ALA A 260 33.50 -2.82 0.32
CA ALA A 260 34.28 -1.93 -0.55
C ALA A 260 33.44 -0.74 -1.05
N ILE A 261 32.14 -0.93 -1.33
CA ILE A 261 31.23 0.17 -1.68
C ILE A 261 31.09 1.14 -0.49
N VAL A 262 30.90 0.64 0.73
CA VAL A 262 30.84 1.49 1.95
C VAL A 262 32.12 2.32 2.10
N ALA A 263 33.28 1.68 1.99
CA ALA A 263 34.57 2.37 2.10
C ALA A 263 34.85 3.38 0.98
N GLU A 264 34.25 3.22 -0.21
CA GLU A 264 34.29 4.24 -1.27
C GLU A 264 33.41 5.45 -0.91
N LEU A 265 32.22 5.21 -0.36
CA LEU A 265 31.29 6.27 0.03
C LEU A 265 31.82 7.12 1.19
N ASP A 266 32.52 6.52 2.16
CA ASP A 266 33.11 7.23 3.31
C ASP A 266 34.24 8.21 2.94
N LYS A 267 34.79 8.10 1.72
CA LYS A 267 35.88 8.97 1.22
C LYS A 267 35.37 10.23 0.51
N LYS A 268 34.07 10.31 0.23
CA LYS A 268 33.43 11.45 -0.44
C LYS A 268 32.90 12.45 0.58
#